data_AF-A0A933HMG9-F1
#
_entry.id   AF-A0A933HMG9-F1
#
_cell.length_a   1.000
_cell.length_b   1.000
_cell.length_c   1.000
_cell.angle_alpha   90.00
_cell.angle_beta   90.00
_cell.angle_gamma   90.00
#
_symmetry.space_group_name_H-M   'P 1'
#
loop_
_entity.id
_entity.type
_entity.pdbx_description
1 polymer ?
#
loop_
_entity_poly.entity_id
_entity_poly.type
_entity_poly.pdbx_seq_one_letter_code
_entity_poly.pdbx_strand_id
1 'polypeptide(L)'
;MAEAQTVVIATSVLFSALVRDESTFTELLLHSNYRLFICEYVFVELFKPKAKLMQSSQLSEEEILRLLYIILRRINVYKESLIRFENRQKAFELCKDIDEKDTPHVALALELDALLWTGDKKLKNALKKKGFTQFFVPPKT
;
A
#
# COMPACT_ATOMS: atom_id res chain seq x y z
N MET A 1 -2.01 14.92 -23.11
CA MET A 1 -1.45 15.04 -21.74
C MET A 1 -1.33 13.62 -21.21
N ALA A 2 -0.17 13.18 -20.75
CA ALA A 2 -0.04 11.84 -20.17
C ALA A 2 -0.89 11.77 -18.89
N GLU A 3 -1.75 10.75 -18.76
CA GLU A 3 -2.52 10.55 -17.54
C GLU A 3 -1.59 10.26 -16.36
N ALA A 4 -1.89 10.84 -15.21
CA ALA A 4 -1.18 10.56 -13.97
C ALA A 4 -1.34 9.09 -13.59
N GLN A 5 -0.23 8.36 -13.49
CA GLN A 5 -0.24 6.94 -13.09
C GLN A 5 -0.83 6.78 -11.68
N THR A 6 -1.67 5.76 -11.51
CA THR A 6 -2.28 5.41 -10.23
C THR A 6 -1.48 4.33 -9.53
N VAL A 7 -1.21 4.51 -8.24
CA VAL A 7 -0.42 3.59 -7.42
C VAL A 7 -1.19 3.24 -6.16
N VAL A 8 -1.35 1.95 -5.91
CA VAL A 8 -1.90 1.41 -4.66
C VAL A 8 -0.75 1.04 -3.74
N ILE A 9 -0.72 1.63 -2.55
CA ILE A 9 0.32 1.44 -1.54
C ILE A 9 -0.13 0.34 -0.59
N ALA A 10 0.61 -0.75 -0.53
CA ALA A 10 0.35 -1.82 0.44
C ALA A 10 0.77 -1.40 1.86
N THR A 11 0.17 -2.04 2.87
CA THR A 11 0.49 -1.80 4.29
C THR A 11 1.98 -1.92 4.58
N SER A 12 2.68 -2.87 3.95
CA SER A 12 4.13 -3.07 4.14
C SER A 12 4.98 -1.84 3.83
N VAL A 13 4.62 -1.10 2.78
CA VAL A 13 5.32 0.14 2.36
C VAL A 13 5.02 1.26 3.35
N LEU A 14 3.74 1.45 3.70
CA LEU A 14 3.36 2.49 4.65
C LEU A 14 3.96 2.22 6.04
N PHE A 15 4.02 0.96 6.46
CA PHE A 15 4.67 0.56 7.71
C PHE A 15 6.17 0.88 7.70
N SER A 16 6.88 0.59 6.59
CA SER A 16 8.30 0.96 6.43
C SER A 16 8.52 2.46 6.62
N ALA A 17 7.72 3.29 5.95
CA ALA A 17 7.78 4.74 6.03
C ALA A 17 7.47 5.29 7.44
N LEU A 18 6.61 4.63 8.21
CA LEU A 18 6.28 5.03 9.59
C LEU A 18 7.30 4.53 10.64
N VAL A 19 8.14 3.55 10.28
CA VAL A 19 9.16 2.98 11.17
C VAL A 19 10.52 3.64 10.99
N ARG A 20 10.85 4.05 9.76
CA ARG A 20 12.06 4.82 9.43
C ARG A 20 11.67 5.89 8.42
N ASP A 21 12.22 7.10 8.56
CA ASP A 21 12.10 8.12 7.52
C ASP A 21 12.73 7.61 6.22
N GLU A 22 11.88 7.11 5.31
CA GLU A 22 12.29 6.50 4.06
C GLU A 22 12.30 7.57 2.97
N SER A 23 13.49 8.05 2.61
CA SER A 23 13.69 9.13 1.64
C SER A 23 12.93 8.91 0.33
N THR A 24 12.86 7.67 -0.15
CA THR A 24 12.12 7.27 -1.36
C THR A 24 10.61 7.47 -1.23
N PHE A 25 10.03 7.14 -0.06
CA PHE A 25 8.59 7.30 0.18
C PHE A 25 8.22 8.77 0.34
N THR A 26 9.05 9.52 1.07
CA THR A 26 8.92 10.96 1.24
C THR A 26 9.03 11.69 -0.10
N GLU A 27 10.00 11.34 -0.95
CA GLU A 27 10.16 11.91 -2.29
C GLU A 27 8.95 11.62 -3.19
N LEU A 28 8.43 10.39 -3.15
CA LEU A 28 7.21 10.03 -3.89
C LEU A 28 5.97 10.79 -3.42
N LEU A 29 5.82 11.01 -2.12
CA LEU A 29 4.73 11.82 -1.60
C LEU A 29 4.84 13.28 -2.05
N LEU A 30 6.04 13.86 -1.98
CA LEU A 30 6.24 15.29 -2.17
C LEU A 30 6.37 15.72 -3.64
N HIS A 31 7.01 14.90 -4.48
CA HIS A 31 7.49 15.32 -5.79
C HIS A 31 6.90 14.54 -6.96
N SER A 32 6.05 13.53 -6.69
CA SER A 32 5.44 12.76 -7.77
C SER A 32 4.08 13.32 -8.21
N ASN A 33 3.82 13.18 -9.51
CA ASN A 33 2.50 13.38 -10.10
C ASN A 33 1.63 12.11 -9.98
N TYR A 34 1.98 11.14 -9.12
CA TYR A 34 1.21 9.92 -8.96
C TYR A 34 -0.08 10.17 -8.18
N ARG A 35 -1.13 9.45 -8.56
CA ARG A 35 -2.35 9.32 -7.76
C ARG A 35 -2.18 8.15 -6.79
N LEU A 36 -1.93 8.48 -5.53
CA LEU A 36 -1.65 7.48 -4.49
C LEU A 36 -2.96 7.05 -3.81
N PHE A 37 -3.12 5.74 -3.62
CA PHE A 37 -4.28 5.14 -2.95
C PHE A 37 -3.85 4.13 -1.89
N ILE A 38 -4.65 4.03 -0.83
CA ILE A 38 -4.61 2.94 0.16
C ILE A 38 -6.01 2.39 0.41
N CYS A 39 -6.09 1.15 0.85
CA CYS A 39 -7.31 0.53 1.37
C CYS A 39 -7.60 1.03 2.80
N GLU A 40 -8.86 1.10 3.24
CA GLU A 40 -9.22 1.49 4.61
C GLU A 40 -8.74 0.47 5.65
N TYR A 41 -8.64 -0.81 5.27
CA TYR A 41 -8.11 -1.91 6.06
C TYR A 41 -6.65 -1.71 6.49
N VAL A 42 -5.89 -0.87 5.77
CA VAL A 42 -4.53 -0.48 6.19
C VAL A 42 -4.55 0.07 7.62
N PHE A 43 -5.57 0.82 8.02
CA PHE A 43 -5.69 1.32 9.39
C PHE A 43 -5.89 0.19 10.41
N VAL A 44 -6.65 -0.84 10.06
CA VAL A 44 -6.80 -2.03 10.90
C VAL A 44 -5.44 -2.71 11.06
N GLU A 45 -4.68 -2.88 9.98
CA GLU A 45 -3.37 -3.54 10.06
C GLU A 45 -2.31 -2.71 10.81
N LEU A 46 -2.30 -1.39 10.64
CA LEU A 46 -1.38 -0.50 11.35
C LEU A 46 -1.67 -0.46 12.85
N PHE A 47 -2.96 -0.42 13.25
CA PHE A 47 -3.33 -0.20 14.64
C PHE A 47 -3.72 -1.47 15.40
N LYS A 48 -4.00 -2.61 14.77
CA LYS A 48 -4.32 -3.86 15.48
C LYS A 48 -3.12 -4.38 16.31
N PRO A 49 -1.87 -4.27 15.84
CA PRO A 49 -0.70 -4.56 16.65
C PRO A 49 0.02 -3.25 17.05
N LYS A 50 -0.66 -2.24 17.67
CA LYS A 50 -0.02 -0.97 18.07
C LYS A 50 1.33 -1.18 18.77
N ALA A 51 1.42 -2.20 19.62
CA ALA A 51 2.64 -2.59 20.32
C ALA A 51 3.81 -2.94 19.37
N LYS A 52 3.55 -3.60 18.23
CA LYS A 52 4.57 -3.97 17.26
C LYS A 52 5.11 -2.77 16.49
N LEU A 53 4.23 -1.84 16.10
CA LEU A 53 4.64 -0.58 15.46
C LEU A 53 5.51 0.24 16.40
N MET A 54 5.05 0.42 17.64
CA MET A 54 5.79 1.18 18.66
C MET A 54 7.13 0.53 19.06
N GLN A 55 7.20 -0.81 19.14
CA GLN A 55 8.45 -1.51 19.44
C GLN A 55 9.46 -1.49 18.30
N SER A 56 9.00 -1.36 17.06
CA SER A 56 9.87 -1.42 15.88
C SER A 56 10.30 -0.03 15.40
N SER A 57 9.52 1.01 15.74
CA SER A 57 9.78 2.38 15.32
C SER A 57 10.83 3.07 16.19
N GLN A 58 11.64 3.92 15.55
CA GLN A 58 12.54 4.85 16.24
C GLN A 58 11.84 6.16 16.63
N LEU A 59 10.56 6.30 16.26
CA LEU A 59 9.74 7.47 16.48
C LEU A 59 8.84 7.27 17.70
N SER A 60 8.58 8.37 18.41
CA SER A 60 7.52 8.44 19.42
C SER A 60 6.13 8.30 18.79
N GLU A 61 5.12 7.95 19.59
CA GLU A 61 3.74 7.86 19.13
C GLU A 61 3.26 9.17 18.49
N GLU A 62 3.64 10.31 19.07
CA GLU A 62 3.30 11.63 18.54
C GLU A 62 3.94 11.89 17.17
N GLU A 63 5.20 11.50 16.98
CA GLU A 63 5.89 11.62 15.68
C GLU A 63 5.25 10.73 14.62
N ILE A 64 4.87 9.49 14.97
CA ILE A 64 4.16 8.57 14.08
C ILE A 64 2.82 9.18 13.65
N LEU A 65 2.05 9.73 14.59
CA LEU A 65 0.76 10.36 14.30
C LEU A 65 0.91 11.60 13.42
N ARG A 66 1.92 12.44 13.68
CA ARG A 66 2.24 13.61 12.84
C ARG A 66 2.62 13.19 11.42
N LEU A 67 3.47 12.18 11.29
CA LEU A 67 3.88 11.66 9.99
C LEU A 67 2.69 11.05 9.24
N LEU A 68 1.89 10.22 9.90
CA LEU A 68 0.67 9.65 9.33
C LEU A 68 -0.29 10.74 8.85
N TYR A 69 -0.47 11.81 9.63
CA TYR A 69 -1.29 12.97 9.21
C TYR A 69 -0.76 13.60 7.91
N ILE A 70 0.55 13.83 7.80
CA ILE A 70 1.17 14.39 6.58
C ILE A 70 0.93 13.45 5.39
N ILE A 71 1.14 12.15 5.59
CA ILE A 71 0.95 11.13 4.55
C ILE A 71 -0.49 11.11 4.05
N LEU A 72 -1.47 11.11 4.96
CA LEU A 72 -2.89 11.04 4.63
C LEU A 72 -3.40 12.28 3.89
N ARG A 73 -2.73 13.43 3.98
CA ARG A 73 -3.07 14.61 3.18
C ARG A 73 -2.76 14.44 1.69
N ARG A 74 -1.90 13.49 1.33
CA ARG A 74 -1.45 13.26 -0.06
C ARG A 74 -2.02 12.00 -0.70
N ILE A 75 -2.46 11.04 0.13
CA ILE A 75 -2.99 9.74 -0.31
C ILE A 75 -4.52 9.73 -0.25
N ASN A 76 -5.15 9.05 -1.20
CA ASN A 76 -6.59 8.79 -1.19
C ASN A 76 -6.89 7.47 -0.47
N VAL A 77 -7.74 7.52 0.55
CA VAL A 77 -8.26 6.32 1.21
C VAL A 77 -9.47 5.80 0.42
N TYR A 78 -9.42 4.56 -0.03
CA TYR A 78 -10.49 3.90 -0.75
C TYR A 78 -11.20 2.89 0.14
N LYS A 79 -12.54 2.91 0.13
CA LYS A 79 -13.37 1.96 0.89
C LYS A 79 -13.52 0.66 0.13
N GLU A 80 -13.16 -0.45 0.75
CA GLU A 80 -13.13 -1.78 0.14
C GLU A 80 -14.53 -2.29 -0.19
N SER A 81 -15.53 -1.83 0.56
CA SER A 81 -16.94 -2.08 0.28
C SER A 81 -17.39 -1.57 -1.09
N LEU A 82 -16.67 -0.60 -1.67
CA LEU A 82 -16.94 -0.05 -3.01
C LEU A 82 -16.22 -0.80 -4.13
N ILE A 83 -15.34 -1.77 -3.80
CA ILE A 83 -14.65 -2.57 -4.81
C ILE A 83 -15.63 -3.61 -5.39
N ARG A 84 -15.65 -3.73 -6.72
CA ARG A 84 -16.51 -4.69 -7.42
C ARG A 84 -16.26 -6.11 -6.92
N PHE A 85 -17.34 -6.89 -6.84
CA PHE A 85 -17.28 -8.25 -6.31
C PHE A 85 -16.29 -9.13 -7.11
N GLU A 86 -16.29 -8.98 -8.43
CA GLU A 86 -15.42 -9.71 -9.35
C GLU A 86 -13.94 -9.43 -9.06
N ASN A 87 -13.60 -8.16 -8.80
CA ASN A 87 -12.23 -7.76 -8.46
C ASN A 87 -11.81 -8.28 -7.08
N ARG A 88 -12.72 -8.25 -6.09
CA ARG A 88 -12.47 -8.85 -4.77
C ARG A 88 -12.27 -10.35 -4.85
N GLN A 89 -13.11 -11.06 -5.60
CA GLN A 89 -13.00 -12.50 -5.78
C GLN A 89 -11.70 -12.88 -6.51
N LYS A 90 -11.37 -12.17 -7.60
CA LYS A 90 -10.12 -12.37 -8.34
C LYS A 90 -8.89 -12.13 -7.45
N ALA A 91 -8.89 -11.04 -6.67
CA ALA A 91 -7.82 -10.77 -5.72
C ALA A 91 -7.69 -11.85 -4.65
N PHE A 92 -8.81 -12.34 -4.11
CA PHE A 92 -8.80 -13.43 -3.14
C PHE A 92 -8.17 -14.70 -3.73
N GLU A 93 -8.57 -15.09 -4.95
CA GLU A 93 -7.99 -16.25 -5.64
C GLU A 93 -6.48 -16.12 -5.90
N LEU A 94 -6.02 -14.88 -6.16
CA LEU A 94 -4.59 -14.59 -6.27
C LEU A 94 -3.90 -14.77 -4.91
N CYS A 95 -4.47 -14.25 -3.83
CA CYS A 95 -3.81 -14.12 -2.53
C CYS A 95 -3.96 -15.32 -1.58
N LYS A 96 -5.03 -16.12 -1.68
CA LYS A 96 -5.42 -17.15 -0.67
C LYS A 96 -4.33 -18.18 -0.32
N ASP A 97 -3.49 -18.56 -1.28
CA ASP A 97 -2.40 -19.54 -1.07
C ASP A 97 -1.05 -18.88 -0.72
N ILE A 98 -1.03 -17.54 -0.55
CA ILE A 98 0.20 -16.73 -0.36
C ILE A 98 0.13 -16.00 0.99
N ASP A 99 -0.78 -15.03 1.07
CA ASP A 99 -1.19 -14.28 2.25
C ASP A 99 -2.55 -13.63 1.92
N GLU A 100 -3.61 -14.14 2.53
CA GLU A 100 -4.97 -13.64 2.33
C GLU A 100 -5.12 -12.16 2.71
N LYS A 101 -4.30 -11.66 3.63
CA LYS A 101 -4.38 -10.27 4.11
C LYS A 101 -4.00 -9.24 3.06
N ASP A 102 -3.30 -9.66 2.00
CA ASP A 102 -2.96 -8.79 0.87
C ASP A 102 -4.11 -8.62 -0.13
N THR A 103 -5.19 -9.40 0.02
CA THR A 103 -6.37 -9.35 -0.86
C THR A 103 -6.92 -7.94 -1.07
N PRO A 104 -7.11 -7.08 -0.03
CA PRO A 104 -7.62 -5.72 -0.22
C PRO A 104 -6.75 -4.89 -1.18
N HIS A 105 -5.42 -4.95 -1.02
CA HIS A 105 -4.46 -4.18 -1.82
C HIS A 105 -4.48 -4.62 -3.28
N VAL A 106 -4.52 -5.93 -3.53
CA VAL A 106 -4.61 -6.48 -4.90
C VAL A 106 -5.98 -6.17 -5.52
N ALA A 107 -7.06 -6.25 -4.74
CA ALA A 107 -8.41 -5.93 -5.22
C ALA A 107 -8.52 -4.46 -5.64
N LEU A 108 -7.94 -3.54 -4.85
CA LEU A 108 -7.93 -2.13 -5.18
C LEU A 108 -7.08 -1.82 -6.42
N ALA A 109 -5.94 -2.51 -6.57
CA ALA A 109 -5.11 -2.39 -7.77
C ALA A 109 -5.87 -2.82 -9.04
N LEU A 110 -6.63 -3.91 -8.97
CA LEU A 110 -7.49 -4.36 -10.05
C LEU A 110 -8.66 -3.39 -10.32
N GLU A 111 -9.25 -2.83 -9.27
CA GLU A 111 -10.38 -1.90 -9.38
C GLU A 111 -10.03 -0.60 -10.10
N LEU A 112 -8.84 -0.07 -9.81
CA LEU A 112 -8.37 1.22 -10.31
C LEU A 112 -7.46 1.11 -11.52
N ASP A 113 -7.22 -0.10 -12.04
CA ASP A 113 -6.19 -0.39 -13.05
C ASP A 113 -4.83 0.23 -12.67
N ALA A 114 -4.44 0.00 -11.41
CA ALA A 114 -3.32 0.68 -10.75
C ALA A 114 -2.11 -0.24 -10.54
N LEU A 115 -0.95 0.38 -10.38
CA LEU A 115 0.28 -0.32 -10.03
C LEU A 115 0.29 -0.60 -8.52
N LEU A 116 0.54 -1.85 -8.13
CA LEU A 116 0.70 -2.25 -6.73
C LEU A 116 2.13 -1.96 -6.25
N TRP A 117 2.27 -1.11 -5.24
CA TRP A 117 3.52 -0.89 -4.52
C TRP A 117 3.54 -1.71 -3.23
N THR A 118 4.36 -2.75 -3.20
CA THR A 118 4.56 -3.60 -2.02
C THR A 118 6.04 -3.83 -1.77
N GLY A 119 6.43 -3.82 -0.48
CA GLY A 119 7.77 -4.23 -0.04
C GLY A 119 7.92 -5.76 0.07
N ASP A 120 6.83 -6.51 0.01
CA ASP A 120 6.84 -7.96 0.17
C ASP A 120 7.27 -8.66 -1.13
N LYS A 121 8.51 -9.18 -1.12
CA LYS A 121 9.09 -9.93 -2.24
C LYS A 121 8.41 -11.29 -2.44
N LYS A 122 7.95 -11.94 -1.37
CA LYS A 122 7.27 -13.25 -1.44
C LYS A 122 5.92 -13.08 -2.14
N LEU A 123 5.13 -12.09 -1.71
CA LEU A 123 3.88 -11.71 -2.36
C LEU A 123 4.10 -11.38 -3.84
N LYS A 124 5.04 -10.46 -4.13
CA LYS A 124 5.34 -10.02 -5.49
C LYS A 124 5.69 -11.18 -6.43
N ASN A 125 6.55 -12.10 -5.98
CA ASN A 125 6.96 -13.25 -6.79
C ASN A 125 5.81 -14.25 -7.01
N ALA A 126 5.00 -14.49 -5.99
CA ALA A 126 3.87 -15.42 -6.09
C ALA A 126 2.74 -14.86 -6.97
N LEU A 127 2.42 -13.57 -6.85
CA LEU A 127 1.47 -12.86 -7.73
C LEU A 127 1.92 -12.88 -9.20
N LYS A 128 3.21 -12.66 -9.48
CA LYS A 128 3.76 -12.79 -10.84
C LYS A 128 3.53 -14.17 -11.45
N LYS A 129 3.75 -15.24 -10.67
CA LYS A 129 3.50 -16.61 -11.12
C LYS A 129 2.03 -16.88 -11.41
N LYS A 130 1.12 -16.16 -10.72
CA LYS A 130 -0.32 -16.20 -10.95
C LYS A 130 -0.81 -15.20 -12.02
N GLY A 131 0.11 -14.57 -12.77
CA GLY A 131 -0.22 -13.70 -13.91
C GLY A 131 -0.50 -12.23 -13.57
N PHE A 132 -0.34 -11.81 -12.31
CA PHE A 132 -0.44 -10.40 -11.94
C PHE A 132 0.90 -9.70 -12.19
N THR A 133 0.88 -8.62 -12.97
CA THR A 133 2.11 -7.94 -13.44
C THR A 133 2.16 -6.45 -13.15
N GLN A 134 1.07 -5.84 -12.67
CA GLN A 134 0.98 -4.41 -12.36
C GLN A 134 1.71 -4.08 -11.05
N PHE A 135 3.04 -3.97 -11.10
CA PHE A 135 3.83 -3.57 -9.94
C PHE A 135 4.46 -2.20 -10.14
N PHE A 136 4.35 -1.38 -9.10
CA PHE A 136 5.08 -0.14 -9.01
C PHE A 136 6.54 -0.41 -8.61
N VAL A 137 7.46 0.31 -9.23
CA VAL A 137 8.85 0.38 -8.81
C VAL A 137 9.16 1.87 -8.66
N PRO A 138 9.51 2.33 -7.45
CA PRO A 138 9.89 3.72 -7.26
C PRO A 138 11.09 4.05 -8.15
N PRO A 139 11.13 5.24 -8.78
CA PRO A 139 12.33 5.67 -9.50
C PRO A 139 13.52 5.64 -8.54
N LYS A 140 14.67 5.16 -9.02
CA LYS A 140 15.90 5.23 -8.24
C LYS A 140 16.37 6.69 -8.24
N THR A 141 16.49 7.27 -7.06
CA THR A 141 17.21 8.52 -6.84
C THR A 141 18.71 8.33 -7.09
#